data_AF-A0A646ILM4-F1
#
_entry.id   AF-A0A646ILM4-F1
#
_cell.length_a   1.000
_cell.length_b   1.000
_cell.length_c   1.000
_cell.angle_alpha   90.00
_cell.angle_beta   90.00
_cell.angle_gamma   90.00
#
_symmetry.space_group_name_H-M   'P 1'
#
loop_
_entity.id
_entity.type
_entity.pdbx_description
1 polymer ?
#
loop_
_entity_poly.entity_id
_entity_poly.type
_entity_poly.pdbx_seq_one_letter_code
_entity_poly.pdbx_strand_id
1 'polypeptide(L)'
;LPPLHAGWSQRRKTNHFAAYDEVAKKFAKLIDIDPWMVNPYFTKCSGLDFHERASEEELAHAVETVLKKTAKKYKEYGVTETPYVVVKADAGTYGMGVMTVRDPSEVKGLNRKECNKMSVVKEGLEVSEVIVQEGVHTFEKINEAVAEPVVYMIDRYVVG
;
A
#
# COMPACT_ATOMS: atom_id res chain seq x y z
N LEU A 1 -2.42 -0.05 -27.09
CA LEU A 1 -3.54 -0.23 -26.12
C LEU A 1 -3.32 -1.53 -25.38
N PRO A 2 -3.37 -1.56 -24.03
CA PRO A 2 -3.18 -2.81 -23.29
C PRO A 2 -4.32 -3.79 -23.58
N PRO A 3 -4.06 -5.10 -23.60
CA PRO A 3 -5.11 -6.08 -23.76
C PRO A 3 -6.07 -6.02 -22.57
N LEU A 4 -7.38 -6.06 -22.82
CA LEU A 4 -8.43 -5.87 -21.79
C LEU A 4 -8.34 -6.87 -20.63
N HIS A 5 -7.82 -8.08 -20.87
CA HIS A 5 -7.61 -9.10 -19.82
C HIS A 5 -6.45 -8.77 -18.88
N ALA A 6 -5.55 -7.87 -19.25
CA ALA A 6 -4.50 -7.31 -18.38
C ALA A 6 -4.90 -5.95 -17.78
N GLY A 7 -6.19 -5.60 -17.88
CA GLY A 7 -6.72 -4.33 -17.43
C GLY A 7 -6.76 -4.18 -15.91
N TRP A 8 -6.88 -2.93 -15.47
CA TRP A 8 -6.96 -2.54 -14.06
C TRP A 8 -8.01 -3.31 -13.25
N SER A 9 -9.14 -3.68 -13.87
CA SER A 9 -10.25 -4.39 -13.23
C SER A 9 -9.92 -5.83 -12.80
N GLN A 10 -8.94 -6.47 -13.44
CA GLN A 10 -8.56 -7.87 -13.15
C GLN A 10 -7.24 -7.97 -12.37
N ARG A 11 -6.58 -6.83 -12.13
CA ARG A 11 -5.25 -6.79 -11.52
C ARG A 11 -5.33 -7.03 -10.00
N ARG A 12 -4.40 -7.85 -9.48
CA ARG A 12 -4.07 -7.91 -8.05
C ARG A 12 -2.99 -6.88 -7.71
N LYS A 13 -3.17 -6.12 -6.63
CA LYS A 13 -2.19 -5.13 -6.17
C LYS A 13 -0.87 -5.81 -5.82
N THR A 14 -0.93 -6.90 -5.08
CA THR A 14 0.21 -7.71 -4.66
C THR A 14 1.10 -8.16 -5.84
N ASN A 15 0.51 -8.63 -6.95
CA ASN A 15 1.29 -9.03 -8.13
C ASN A 15 2.09 -7.88 -8.75
N HIS A 16 1.55 -6.66 -8.75
CA HIS A 16 2.25 -5.48 -9.26
C HIS A 16 3.39 -5.06 -8.35
N PHE A 17 3.16 -5.03 -7.04
CA PHE A 17 4.22 -4.68 -6.10
C PHE A 17 5.34 -5.73 -6.11
N ALA A 18 5.00 -7.02 -6.25
CA ALA A 18 6.00 -8.08 -6.45
C ALA A 18 6.79 -7.90 -7.76
N ALA A 19 6.13 -7.50 -8.86
CA ALA A 19 6.83 -7.19 -10.11
C ALA A 19 7.73 -5.95 -9.97
N TYR A 20 7.27 -4.93 -9.24
CA TYR A 20 8.02 -3.71 -8.99
C TYR A 20 9.23 -3.94 -8.07
N ASP A 21 9.09 -4.81 -7.04
CA ASP A 21 10.20 -5.26 -6.19
C ASP A 21 11.39 -5.77 -7.01
N GLU A 22 11.11 -6.59 -8.02
CA GLU A 22 12.16 -7.15 -8.88
C GLU A 22 12.84 -6.10 -9.75
N VAL A 23 12.10 -5.10 -10.23
CA VAL A 23 12.65 -3.97 -10.98
C VAL A 23 13.48 -3.08 -10.06
N ALA A 24 12.95 -2.70 -8.90
CA ALA A 24 13.60 -1.85 -7.91
C ALA A 24 14.92 -2.47 -7.42
N LYS A 25 14.94 -3.76 -7.10
CA LYS A 25 16.17 -4.47 -6.69
C LYS A 25 17.25 -4.42 -7.77
N LYS A 26 16.88 -4.70 -9.03
CA LYS A 26 17.84 -4.69 -10.16
C LYS A 26 18.35 -3.29 -10.45
N PHE A 27 17.46 -2.30 -10.45
CA PHE A 27 17.80 -0.90 -10.69
C PHE A 27 18.68 -0.36 -9.57
N ALA A 28 18.31 -0.58 -8.30
CA ALA A 28 19.09 -0.15 -7.15
C ALA A 28 20.50 -0.72 -7.16
N LYS A 29 20.66 -2.01 -7.51
CA LYS A 29 21.97 -2.64 -7.69
C LYS A 29 22.77 -2.01 -8.84
N LEU A 30 22.12 -1.64 -9.94
CA LEU A 30 22.78 -1.08 -11.12
C LEU A 30 23.40 0.30 -10.82
N ILE A 31 22.74 1.13 -10.01
CA ILE A 31 23.17 2.50 -9.69
C ILE A 31 23.69 2.66 -8.26
N ASP A 32 23.90 1.56 -7.55
CA ASP A 32 24.42 1.48 -6.18
C ASP A 32 23.67 2.37 -5.17
N ILE A 33 22.34 2.18 -5.11
CA ILE A 33 21.50 2.81 -4.08
C ILE A 33 20.81 1.75 -3.22
N ASP A 34 20.34 2.16 -2.04
CA ASP A 34 19.44 1.34 -1.24
C ASP A 34 18.09 1.19 -1.98
N PRO A 35 17.61 -0.04 -2.25
CA PRO A 35 16.33 -0.26 -2.93
C PRO A 35 15.13 0.35 -2.19
N TRP A 36 15.20 0.55 -0.86
CA TRP A 36 14.13 1.19 -0.10
C TRP A 36 13.84 2.63 -0.56
N MET A 37 14.85 3.34 -1.08
CA MET A 37 14.69 4.72 -1.57
C MET A 37 13.72 4.86 -2.75
N VAL A 38 13.50 3.77 -3.49
CA VAL A 38 12.64 3.76 -4.67
C VAL A 38 11.51 2.74 -4.55
N ASN A 39 11.37 2.08 -3.41
CA ASN A 39 10.40 1.01 -3.24
C ASN A 39 9.88 0.89 -1.80
N PRO A 40 8.62 1.27 -1.55
CA PRO A 40 7.99 1.12 -0.24
C PRO A 40 7.81 -0.35 0.14
N TYR A 41 7.92 -0.67 1.42
CA TYR A 41 7.60 -2.01 1.90
C TYR A 41 6.10 -2.33 1.75
N PHE A 42 5.78 -3.60 1.52
CA PHE A 42 4.40 -4.09 1.62
C PHE A 42 4.36 -5.52 2.14
N THR A 43 3.17 -5.96 2.57
CA THR A 43 2.85 -7.36 2.82
C THR A 43 1.40 -7.66 2.42
N LYS A 44 1.11 -8.93 2.15
CA LYS A 44 -0.23 -9.43 1.85
C LYS A 44 -0.82 -10.12 3.08
N CYS A 45 -2.11 -9.92 3.32
CA CYS A 45 -2.93 -10.72 4.22
C CYS A 45 -4.07 -11.35 3.41
N SER A 46 -4.34 -12.63 3.63
CA SER A 46 -5.32 -13.41 2.88
C SER A 46 -6.23 -14.17 3.83
N GLY A 47 -7.46 -14.46 3.41
CA GLY A 47 -8.41 -15.21 4.23
C GLY A 47 -8.99 -14.39 5.40
N LEU A 48 -8.98 -13.07 5.30
CA LEU A 48 -9.54 -12.21 6.33
C LEU A 48 -11.07 -12.21 6.27
N ASP A 49 -11.70 -12.41 7.43
CA ASP A 49 -13.06 -12.00 7.72
C ASP A 49 -13.03 -10.87 8.76
N PHE A 50 -13.38 -9.65 8.36
CA PHE A 50 -13.38 -8.46 9.23
C PHE A 50 -14.46 -8.49 10.32
N HIS A 51 -15.31 -9.52 10.37
CA HIS A 51 -16.21 -9.78 11.49
C HIS A 51 -15.61 -10.73 12.53
N GLU A 52 -14.49 -11.39 12.22
CA GLU A 52 -13.78 -12.29 13.13
C GLU A 52 -12.58 -11.63 13.80
N ARG A 53 -12.46 -11.81 15.12
CA ARG A 53 -11.33 -11.31 15.91
C ARG A 53 -9.97 -11.91 15.50
N ALA A 54 -9.95 -13.12 14.97
CA ALA A 54 -8.71 -13.74 14.49
C ALA A 54 -8.10 -12.95 13.33
N SER A 55 -8.94 -12.48 12.40
CA SER A 55 -8.53 -11.64 11.27
C SER A 55 -7.99 -10.28 11.72
N GLU A 56 -8.55 -9.69 12.79
CA GLU A 56 -8.04 -8.45 13.37
C GLU A 56 -6.61 -8.61 13.90
N GLU A 57 -6.33 -9.72 14.59
CA GLU A 57 -4.99 -10.02 15.11
C GLU A 57 -3.98 -10.27 13.98
N GLU A 58 -4.37 -11.01 12.94
CA GLU A 58 -3.51 -11.23 11.77
C GLU A 58 -3.18 -9.91 11.05
N LEU A 59 -4.19 -9.05 10.86
CA LEU A 59 -4.00 -7.75 10.24
C LEU A 59 -3.13 -6.84 11.11
N ALA A 60 -3.33 -6.82 12.43
CA ALA A 60 -2.50 -6.06 13.36
C ALA A 60 -1.03 -6.48 13.29
N HIS A 61 -0.76 -7.78 13.25
CA HIS A 61 0.61 -8.30 13.12
C HIS A 61 1.27 -7.88 11.79
N ALA A 62 0.52 -7.90 10.69
CA ALA A 62 1.00 -7.44 9.39
C ALA A 62 1.31 -5.93 9.37
N VAL A 63 0.42 -5.12 9.96
CA VAL A 63 0.64 -3.68 10.19
C VAL A 63 1.90 -3.44 11.00
N GLU A 64 2.05 -4.14 12.13
CA GLU A 64 3.22 -4.01 13.00
C GLU A 64 4.52 -4.36 12.26
N THR A 65 4.50 -5.41 11.44
CA THR A 65 5.65 -5.85 10.66
C THR A 65 6.14 -4.76 9.72
N VAL A 66 5.24 -4.13 8.96
CA VAL A 66 5.60 -3.08 8.01
C VAL A 66 6.06 -1.81 8.76
N LEU A 67 5.33 -1.39 9.80
CA LEU A 67 5.69 -0.23 10.62
C LEU A 67 7.09 -0.37 11.24
N LYS A 68 7.43 -1.55 11.78
CA LYS A 68 8.76 -1.81 12.35
C LYS A 68 9.87 -1.73 11.31
N LYS A 69 9.64 -2.27 10.10
CA LYS A 69 10.61 -2.17 8.99
C LYS A 69 10.81 -0.73 8.54
N THR A 70 9.74 0.03 8.38
CA THR A 70 9.79 1.45 8.02
C THR A 70 10.48 2.28 9.11
N ALA A 71 10.12 2.08 10.39
CA ALA A 71 10.74 2.77 11.52
C ALA A 71 12.26 2.54 11.59
N LYS A 72 12.72 1.33 11.26
CA LYS A 72 14.15 1.02 11.17
C LYS A 72 14.83 1.85 10.07
N LYS A 73 14.23 1.96 8.88
CA LYS A 73 14.75 2.78 7.79
C LYS A 73 14.70 4.27 8.09
N TYR A 74 13.64 4.74 8.72
CA TYR A 74 13.54 6.13 9.17
C TYR A 74 14.67 6.47 10.15
N LYS A 75 14.94 5.59 11.13
CA LYS A 75 16.09 5.76 12.04
C LYS A 75 17.44 5.73 11.32
N GLU A 76 17.60 4.85 10.34
CA GLU A 76 18.83 4.73 9.53
C GLU A 76 19.13 6.02 8.77
N TYR A 77 18.10 6.68 8.22
CA TYR A 77 18.23 7.89 7.40
C TYR A 77 17.91 9.20 8.14
N GLY A 78 17.65 9.15 9.45
CA GLY A 78 17.35 10.34 10.26
C GLY A 78 15.99 11.00 9.97
N VAL A 79 15.03 10.24 9.44
CA VAL A 79 13.65 10.70 9.19
C VAL A 79 12.91 10.81 10.53
N THR A 80 12.28 11.95 10.78
CA THR A 80 11.65 12.28 12.06
C THR A 80 10.14 12.08 12.07
N GLU A 81 9.54 11.91 10.89
CA GLU A 81 8.10 11.74 10.74
C GLU A 81 7.62 10.39 11.24
N THR A 82 6.35 10.34 11.64
CA THR A 82 5.73 9.10 12.10
C THR A 82 5.55 8.15 10.92
N PRO A 83 6.07 6.91 11.00
CA PRO A 83 5.73 5.85 10.07
C PRO A 83 4.23 5.61 10.02
N TYR A 84 3.70 5.32 8.85
CA TYR A 84 2.33 4.88 8.70
C TYR A 84 2.23 3.84 7.59
N VAL A 85 1.14 3.09 7.59
CA VAL A 85 0.80 2.15 6.53
C VAL A 85 -0.57 2.47 5.97
N VAL A 86 -0.81 2.03 4.75
CA VAL A 86 -2.10 2.08 4.10
C VAL A 86 -2.54 0.65 3.82
N VAL A 87 -3.64 0.24 4.45
CA VAL A 87 -4.29 -1.05 4.21
C VAL A 87 -5.31 -0.87 3.09
N LYS A 88 -5.22 -1.72 2.06
CA LYS A 88 -6.06 -1.64 0.85
C LYS A 88 -6.55 -3.03 0.45
N ALA A 89 -7.77 -3.17 -0.07
CA ALA A 89 -8.20 -4.42 -0.71
C ALA A 89 -7.26 -4.80 -1.88
N ASP A 90 -6.86 -6.06 -1.98
CA ASP A 90 -5.90 -6.53 -3.01
C ASP A 90 -6.51 -6.48 -4.42
N ALA A 91 -7.78 -6.89 -4.55
CA ALA A 91 -8.59 -6.74 -5.77
C ALA A 91 -9.60 -5.59 -5.63
N GLY A 92 -9.89 -4.91 -6.74
CA GLY A 92 -10.87 -3.81 -6.79
C GLY A 92 -10.27 -2.43 -7.12
N THR A 93 -11.14 -1.51 -7.55
CA THR A 93 -10.75 -0.41 -8.44
C THR A 93 -11.17 1.00 -8.00
N TYR A 94 -11.95 1.16 -6.94
CA TYR A 94 -12.63 2.44 -6.62
C TYR A 94 -12.23 3.10 -5.29
N GLY A 95 -11.07 2.77 -4.70
CA GLY A 95 -10.60 3.42 -3.47
C GLY A 95 -11.45 3.16 -2.21
N MET A 96 -12.47 2.32 -2.29
CA MET A 96 -13.15 1.73 -1.14
C MET A 96 -12.32 0.57 -0.57
N GLY A 97 -12.37 0.37 0.74
CA GLY A 97 -11.48 -0.56 1.44
C GLY A 97 -10.07 -0.03 1.65
N VAL A 98 -9.92 1.29 1.84
CA VAL A 98 -8.63 1.94 2.17
C VAL A 98 -8.66 2.56 3.56
N MET A 99 -7.67 2.24 4.39
CA MET A 99 -7.45 2.88 5.68
C MET A 99 -5.97 3.19 5.90
N THR A 100 -5.69 4.28 6.59
CA THR A 100 -4.34 4.71 6.99
C THR A 100 -4.16 4.40 8.46
N VAL A 101 -3.07 3.73 8.82
CA VAL A 101 -2.82 3.20 10.17
C VAL A 101 -1.43 3.60 10.62
N ARG A 102 -1.29 4.08 11.86
CA ARG A 102 -0.02 4.46 12.48
C ARG A 102 0.35 3.54 13.65
N ASP A 103 -0.64 2.89 14.25
CA ASP A 103 -0.48 1.93 15.33
C ASP A 103 -1.25 0.62 15.05
N PRO A 104 -0.66 -0.56 15.30
CA PRO A 104 -1.35 -1.85 15.11
C PRO A 104 -2.68 -2.00 15.86
N SER A 105 -2.89 -1.25 16.94
CA SER A 105 -4.15 -1.27 17.68
C SER A 105 -5.31 -0.61 16.91
N GLU A 106 -5.05 0.25 15.92
CA GLU A 106 -6.10 0.91 15.13
C GLU A 106 -6.88 -0.05 14.22
N VAL A 107 -6.36 -1.26 13.98
CA VAL A 107 -7.05 -2.31 13.22
C VAL A 107 -7.72 -3.36 14.11
N LYS A 108 -7.71 -3.16 15.44
CA LYS A 108 -8.38 -4.02 16.41
C LYS A 108 -9.69 -3.39 16.87
N GLY A 109 -10.72 -4.22 17.06
CA GLY A 109 -12.03 -3.76 17.52
C GLY A 109 -12.68 -2.74 16.59
N LEU A 110 -12.56 -2.96 15.28
CA LEU A 110 -13.14 -2.08 14.27
C LEU A 110 -14.65 -1.97 14.47
N ASN A 111 -15.18 -0.74 14.39
CA ASN A 111 -16.62 -0.57 14.51
C ASN A 111 -17.32 -1.07 13.23
N ARG A 112 -18.65 -1.27 13.31
CA ARG A 112 -19.44 -1.80 12.18
C ARG A 112 -19.25 -1.00 10.88
N LYS A 113 -19.04 0.32 10.96
CA LYS A 113 -18.83 1.17 9.78
C LYS A 113 -17.46 0.92 9.16
N GLU A 114 -16.42 0.72 9.98
CA GLU A 114 -15.07 0.39 9.55
C GLU A 114 -14.98 -1.02 8.97
N CYS A 115 -15.58 -2.02 9.64
CA CYS A 115 -15.69 -3.38 9.10
C CYS A 115 -16.37 -3.32 7.72
N ASN A 116 -17.55 -2.71 7.60
CA ASN A 116 -18.25 -2.62 6.31
C ASN A 116 -17.43 -1.91 5.22
N LYS A 117 -16.64 -0.90 5.60
CA LYS A 117 -15.75 -0.20 4.67
C LYS A 117 -14.62 -1.10 4.15
N MET A 118 -14.14 -2.03 4.97
CA MET A 118 -13.04 -2.94 4.65
C MET A 118 -13.50 -4.27 4.06
N SER A 119 -14.72 -4.74 4.38
CA SER A 119 -15.27 -6.03 3.95
C SER A 119 -15.82 -6.05 2.53
N VAL A 120 -16.23 -4.90 1.97
CA VAL A 120 -16.97 -4.87 0.69
C VAL A 120 -16.42 -3.79 -0.23
N VAL A 121 -16.04 -4.17 -1.46
CA VAL A 121 -15.73 -3.23 -2.53
C VAL A 121 -16.99 -2.87 -3.33
N LYS A 122 -16.87 -1.86 -4.22
CA LYS A 122 -17.96 -1.48 -5.13
C LYS A 122 -18.43 -2.73 -5.89
N GLU A 123 -19.74 -2.91 -6.01
CA GLU A 123 -20.42 -4.10 -6.58
C GLU A 123 -20.70 -5.24 -5.59
N GLY A 124 -20.43 -5.08 -4.30
CA GLY A 124 -20.86 -6.04 -3.27
C GLY A 124 -19.95 -7.25 -3.12
N LEU A 125 -18.77 -7.22 -3.77
CA LEU A 125 -17.78 -8.29 -3.64
C LEU A 125 -17.09 -8.22 -2.28
N GLU A 126 -16.99 -9.36 -1.63
CA GLU A 126 -16.31 -9.52 -0.35
C GLU A 126 -14.79 -9.39 -0.50
N VAL A 127 -14.18 -8.70 0.46
CA VAL A 127 -12.73 -8.53 0.57
C VAL A 127 -12.20 -9.56 1.55
N SER A 128 -11.55 -10.59 1.01
CA SER A 128 -10.81 -11.58 1.79
C SER A 128 -9.29 -11.41 1.70
N GLU A 129 -8.81 -10.51 0.84
CA GLU A 129 -7.39 -10.25 0.63
C GLU A 129 -7.09 -8.76 0.69
N VAL A 130 -6.12 -8.38 1.52
CA VAL A 130 -5.63 -7.01 1.63
C VAL A 130 -4.12 -6.95 1.46
N ILE A 131 -3.68 -5.77 1.05
CA ILE A 131 -2.28 -5.35 1.07
C ILE A 131 -2.11 -4.31 2.18
N VAL A 132 -1.07 -4.49 2.98
CA VAL A 132 -0.58 -3.50 3.94
C VAL A 132 0.68 -2.89 3.33
N GLN A 133 0.62 -1.63 2.96
CA GLN A 133 1.71 -0.93 2.25
C GLN A 133 2.26 0.20 3.12
N GLU A 134 3.58 0.36 3.16
CA GLU A 134 4.24 1.55 3.71
C GLU A 134 3.68 2.83 3.07
N GLY A 135 3.39 3.80 3.93
CA GLY A 135 3.03 5.15 3.55
C GLY A 135 4.27 5.98 3.20
N VAL A 136 4.17 6.74 2.10
CA VAL A 136 5.22 7.68 1.68
C VAL A 136 4.69 9.09 1.85
N HIS A 137 5.38 9.89 2.67
CA HIS A 137 5.01 11.29 2.86
C HIS A 137 5.36 12.11 1.62
N THR A 138 4.50 13.07 1.28
CA THR A 138 4.85 14.17 0.38
C THR A 138 5.04 15.45 1.19
N PHE A 139 6.07 16.20 0.85
CA PHE A 139 6.34 17.53 1.42
C PHE A 139 6.40 18.61 0.35
N GLU A 140 6.18 18.26 -0.92
CA GLU A 140 6.09 19.25 -1.99
C GLU A 140 4.87 20.13 -1.79
N LYS A 141 5.03 21.44 -1.98
CA LYS A 141 3.96 22.41 -1.78
C LYS A 141 3.93 23.46 -2.88
N ILE A 142 2.72 23.86 -3.26
CA ILE A 142 2.44 25.07 -4.05
C ILE A 142 1.72 26.04 -3.12
N ASN A 143 2.43 27.09 -2.71
CA ASN A 143 2.03 27.96 -1.59
C ASN A 143 1.81 27.10 -0.32
N GLU A 144 0.62 27.16 0.27
CA GLU A 144 0.27 26.39 1.47
C GLU A 144 -0.37 25.01 1.16
N ALA A 145 -0.56 24.67 -0.12
CA ALA A 145 -1.20 23.41 -0.52
C ALA A 145 -0.16 22.33 -0.83
N VAL A 146 -0.37 21.13 -0.28
CA VAL A 146 0.44 19.93 -0.59
C VAL A 146 0.24 19.53 -2.06
N ALA A 147 1.33 19.16 -2.73
CA ALA A 147 1.35 18.71 -4.11
C ALA A 147 1.99 17.32 -4.22
N GLU A 148 1.56 16.54 -5.21
CA GLU A 148 2.13 15.25 -5.57
C GLU A 148 2.27 15.21 -7.10
N PRO A 149 3.46 14.92 -7.66
CA PRO A 149 3.66 14.90 -9.10
C PRO A 149 2.99 13.68 -9.74
N VAL A 150 2.49 13.86 -10.96
CA VAL A 150 1.95 12.78 -11.80
C VAL A 150 2.76 12.72 -13.08
N VAL A 151 3.32 11.56 -13.40
CA VAL A 151 4.12 11.35 -14.61
C VAL A 151 3.30 10.61 -15.67
N TYR A 152 3.22 11.18 -16.86
CA TYR A 152 2.60 10.59 -18.03
C TYR A 152 3.64 9.98 -18.97
N MET A 153 3.33 8.78 -19.47
CA MET A 153 4.16 8.06 -20.42
C MET A 153 3.35 7.59 -21.62
N ILE A 154 3.94 7.65 -22.80
CA ILE A 154 3.44 6.99 -24.02
C ILE A 154 4.55 6.07 -24.53
N ASP A 155 4.19 4.81 -24.75
CA ASP A 155 5.17 3.75 -25.01
C ASP A 155 6.21 3.68 -23.87
N ARG A 156 7.50 3.86 -24.14
CA ARG A 156 8.58 3.89 -23.14
C ARG A 156 9.11 5.29 -22.83
N TYR A 157 8.44 6.34 -23.31
CA TYR A 157 8.91 7.72 -23.20
C TYR A 157 8.04 8.53 -22.23
N VAL A 158 8.70 9.36 -21.43
CA VAL A 158 8.05 10.37 -20.58
C VAL A 158 7.56 11.51 -21.47
N VAL A 159 6.32 11.93 -21.29
CA VAL A 159 5.68 12.99 -22.11
C VAL A 159 5.15 14.17 -21.30
N GLY A 160 5.13 14.07 -19.97
CA GLY A 160 4.68 15.14 -19.06
C GLY A 160 4.46 14.64 -17.65
#